data_AF-A0A3R8SRK0-F1
#
_entry.id   AF-A0A3R8SRK0-F1
#
_cell.length_a   1.000
_cell.length_b   1.000
_cell.length_c   1.000
_cell.angle_alpha   90.00
_cell.angle_beta   90.00
_cell.angle_gamma   90.00
#
_symmetry.space_group_name_H-M   'P 1'
#
loop_
_entity.id
_entity.type
_entity.pdbx_description
1 polymer ?
#
loop_
_entity_poly.entity_id
_entity_poly.type
_entity_poly.pdbx_seq_one_letter_code
_entity_poly.pdbx_strand_id
1 'polypeptide(L)' 'MCFNLTGEPMKTEEIAEAAARAERFGNYTQAADLWNKAAKATVNAKQQEWCKNRSDFCDRVAERPFKGER' A
#
# COMPACT_ATOMS: atom_id res chain seq x y z
N MET A 1 4.94 -4.43 15.52
CA MET A 1 3.77 -4.25 16.41
C MET A 1 2.99 -3.04 15.89
N CYS A 2 1.77 -3.25 15.38
CA CYS A 2 0.89 -2.18 14.90
C CYS A 2 -0.06 -1.82 16.05
N PHE A 3 0.22 -0.73 16.75
CA PHE A 3 -0.53 -0.18 17.90
C PHE A 3 -0.59 1.35 17.67
N ASN A 4 -1.66 2.13 17.86
CA ASN A 4 -2.93 1.94 18.59
C ASN A 4 -3.86 3.19 18.43
N LEU A 5 -5.17 3.02 18.65
CA LEU A 5 -6.08 3.84 19.51
C LEU A 5 -6.41 5.34 19.28
N THR A 6 -6.55 5.85 18.05
CA THR A 6 -7.33 7.09 17.83
C THR A 6 -8.20 6.94 16.58
N GLY A 7 -9.52 7.10 16.73
CA GLY A 7 -10.51 6.82 15.69
C GLY A 7 -10.28 7.57 14.38
N GLU A 8 -10.43 6.81 13.28
CA GLU A 8 -10.44 7.15 11.84
C GLU A 8 -9.04 7.35 11.18
N PRO A 9 -8.67 6.50 10.19
CA PRO A 9 -9.45 6.29 8.97
C PRO A 9 -9.66 4.81 8.57
N MET A 10 -10.91 4.31 8.70
CA MET A 10 -11.31 2.96 8.22
C MET A 10 -10.96 2.69 6.75
N LYS A 11 -10.82 3.73 5.89
CA LYS A 11 -10.53 3.55 4.45
C LYS A 11 -9.12 3.07 4.13
N THR A 12 -8.10 3.42 4.91
CA THR A 12 -6.72 3.08 4.55
C THR A 12 -6.39 1.61 4.78
N GLU A 13 -7.04 0.96 5.75
CA GLU A 13 -6.83 -0.45 6.07
C GLU A 13 -7.45 -1.36 5.01
N GLU A 14 -8.69 -1.08 4.59
CA GLU A 14 -9.34 -1.83 3.50
C GLU A 14 -8.58 -1.69 2.17
N ILE A 15 -8.09 -0.47 1.86
CA ILE A 15 -7.26 -0.21 0.68
C ILE A 15 -5.90 -0.90 0.81
N ALA A 16 -5.32 -0.94 2.01
CA ALA A 16 -4.08 -1.67 2.30
C ALA A 16 -4.26 -3.18 2.12
N GLU A 17 -5.38 -3.75 2.57
CA GLU A 17 -5.71 -5.16 2.37
C GLU A 17 -5.99 -5.48 0.89
N ALA A 18 -6.69 -4.60 0.18
CA ALA A 18 -6.89 -4.73 -1.26
C ALA A 18 -5.55 -4.65 -2.02
N ALA A 19 -4.67 -3.73 -1.62
CA ALA A 19 -3.33 -3.60 -2.19
C ALA A 19 -2.46 -4.82 -1.89
N ALA A 20 -2.48 -5.34 -0.65
CA ALA A 20 -1.76 -6.55 -0.27
C ALA A 20 -2.28 -7.80 -0.99
N ARG A 21 -3.59 -7.87 -1.26
CA ARG A 21 -4.16 -8.90 -2.14
C ARG A 21 -3.63 -8.73 -3.57
N ALA A 22 -3.63 -7.52 -4.11
CA ALA A 22 -3.09 -7.25 -5.44
C ALA A 22 -1.59 -7.61 -5.54
N GLU A 23 -0.78 -7.31 -4.51
CA GLU A 23 0.63 -7.75 -4.41
C GLU A 23 0.75 -9.29 -4.47
N ARG A 24 -0.13 -10.02 -3.78
CA ARG A 24 -0.17 -11.50 -3.82
C ARG A 24 -0.59 -12.07 -5.17
N PHE A 25 -1.48 -11.39 -5.88
CA PHE A 25 -1.89 -11.78 -7.24
C PHE A 25 -0.87 -11.39 -8.31
N GLY A 26 0.23 -10.71 -7.94
CA GLY A 26 1.24 -10.21 -8.88
C GLY A 26 0.84 -8.89 -9.58
N ASN A 27 -0.27 -8.29 -9.18
CA ASN A 27 -0.79 -7.02 -9.71
C ASN A 27 -0.23 -5.83 -8.92
N TYR A 28 1.08 -5.67 -8.95
CA TYR A 28 1.78 -4.61 -8.23
C TYR A 28 1.43 -3.20 -8.73
N THR A 29 1.08 -3.05 -10.02
CA THR A 29 0.61 -1.77 -10.59
C THR A 29 -0.70 -1.30 -9.95
N GLN A 30 -1.65 -2.22 -9.74
CA GLN A 30 -2.90 -1.90 -9.04
C GLN A 30 -2.66 -1.66 -7.55
N ALA A 31 -1.74 -2.40 -6.94
CA ALA A 31 -1.35 -2.17 -5.55
C ALA A 31 -0.79 -0.75 -5.36
N ALA A 32 0.10 -0.29 -6.25
CA ALA A 32 0.66 1.06 -6.20
C ALA A 32 -0.41 2.16 -6.34
N ASP A 33 -1.37 2.02 -7.26
CA ASP A 33 -2.50 2.95 -7.41
C ASP A 33 -3.38 3.01 -6.14
N LEU A 34 -3.66 1.86 -5.54
CA LEU A 34 -4.40 1.75 -4.29
C LEU A 34 -3.66 2.45 -3.14
N TRP A 35 -2.35 2.23 -3.00
CA TRP A 35 -1.52 2.93 -2.02
C TRP A 35 -1.48 4.45 -2.26
N ASN A 36 -1.45 4.90 -3.51
CA ASN A 36 -1.50 6.33 -3.85
C ASN A 36 -2.85 6.96 -3.48
N LYS A 37 -3.96 6.25 -3.75
CA LYS A 37 -5.32 6.69 -3.37
C LYS A 37 -5.47 6.76 -1.85
N ALA A 38 -4.93 5.78 -1.12
CA ALA A 38 -4.88 5.80 0.33
C ALA A 38 -4.07 6.99 0.86
N ALA A 39 -2.92 7.30 0.25
CA ALA A 39 -2.08 8.45 0.60
C ALA A 39 -2.78 9.80 0.41
N LYS A 40 -3.65 9.92 -0.60
CA LYS A 40 -4.44 11.13 -0.86
C LYS A 40 -5.68 11.23 0.04
N ALA A 41 -6.22 10.11 0.49
CA ALA A 41 -7.40 10.04 1.35
C ALA A 41 -7.07 10.24 2.84
N THR A 42 -5.81 10.00 3.24
CA THR A 42 -5.37 10.24 4.61
C THR A 42 -5.02 11.70 4.85
N VAL A 43 -5.50 12.24 5.97
CA VAL A 43 -5.20 13.59 6.45
C VAL A 43 -3.96 13.62 7.35
N ASN A 44 -3.43 12.45 7.72
CA ASN A 44 -2.33 12.33 8.66
C ASN A 44 -1.00 12.21 7.89
N ALA A 45 -0.11 13.19 8.08
CA ALA A 45 1.17 13.25 7.38
C ALA A 45 2.01 11.96 7.53
N LYS A 46 1.97 11.31 8.71
CA LYS A 46 2.66 10.03 8.93
C LYS A 46 2.08 8.89 8.10
N GLN A 47 0.75 8.82 7.99
CA GLN A 47 0.09 7.80 7.17
C GLN A 47 0.28 8.09 5.68
N GLN A 48 0.27 9.36 5.28
CA GLN A 48 0.55 9.78 3.91
C GLN A 48 1.96 9.34 3.49
N GLU A 49 2.97 9.57 4.33
CA GLU A 49 4.34 9.14 4.08
C GLU A 49 4.44 7.61 4.00
N TRP A 50 3.80 6.90 4.92
CA TRP A 50 3.78 5.44 4.92
C TRP A 50 3.14 4.86 3.64
N CYS A 51 2.00 5.39 3.22
CA CYS A 51 1.33 4.99 1.98
C CYS A 51 2.18 5.32 0.75
N LYS A 52 2.84 6.49 0.74
CA LYS A 52 3.76 6.88 -0.35
C LYS A 52 4.95 5.93 -0.44
N ASN A 53 5.54 5.55 0.69
CA ASN A 53 6.67 4.62 0.74
C ASN A 53 6.26 3.20 0.30
N ARG A 54 5.04 2.76 0.62
CA ARG A 54 4.50 1.47 0.13
C ARG A 54 4.12 1.50 -1.34
N SER A 55 3.61 2.62 -1.85
CA SER A 55 3.39 2.84 -3.29
C SER A 55 4.70 2.71 -4.06
N ASP A 56 5.75 3.39 -3.62
CA ASP A 56 7.08 3.34 -4.24
C ASP A 56 7.67 1.93 -4.19
N PHE A 57 7.50 1.21 -3.08
CA PHE A 57 7.89 -0.19 -2.98
C PHE A 57 7.13 -1.08 -3.98
N CYS A 58 5.80 -0.94 -4.08
CA CYS A 58 5.00 -1.73 -5.02
C CYS A 58 5.39 -1.43 -6.46
N ASP A 59 5.68 -0.17 -6.80
CA ASP A 59 6.13 0.25 -8.12
C ASP A 59 7.46 -0.42 -8.49
N ARG A 60 8.44 -0.38 -7.58
CA ARG A 60 9.72 -1.08 -7.78
C ARG A 60 9.57 -2.59 -7.94
N VAL A 61 8.65 -3.21 -7.20
CA VAL A 61 8.35 -4.65 -7.32
C VAL A 61 7.57 -4.94 -8.61
N ALA A 62 6.77 -4.00 -9.12
CA ALA A 62 6.12 -4.11 -10.42
C ALA A 62 7.14 -4.07 -11.57
N GLU A 63 8.11 -3.16 -11.49
CA GLU A 63 9.16 -2.99 -12.51
C GLU A 63 10.20 -4.12 -12.46
N ARG A 64 10.57 -4.54 -11.26
CA ARG A 64 11.52 -5.64 -11.03
C ARG A 64 10.88 -6.64 -10.08
N PRO A 65 9.89 -7.42 -10.56
CA PRO A 65 9.38 -8.52 -9.76
C PRO A 65 10.57 -9.39 -9.41
N PHE A 66 10.71 -9.71 -8.12
CA PHE A 66 11.71 -10.67 -7.67
C PHE A 66 11.37 -11.99 -8.37
N LYS A 67 11.95 -12.19 -9.56
CA LYS A 67 11.80 -13.40 -10.37
C LYS A 67 12.64 -14.46 -9.67
N GLY A 68 12.13 -14.95 -8.55
CA GLY A 68 12.54 -16.21 -7.97
C GLY A 68 12.03 -17.29 -8.91
N GLU A 69 12.89 -17.65 -9.86
CA GLU A 69 12.84 -18.95 -10.54
C GLU A 69 12.60 -20.04 -9.49
N ARG A 70 11.50 -20.77 -9.64
CA ARG A 70 11.23 -22.00 -8.90
C ARG A 70 10.82 -23.07 -9.89
#